data_AF-A0A945ZAN1-F1
#
_entry.id   AF-A0A945ZAN1-F1
#
_cell.length_a   1.000
_cell.length_b   1.000
_cell.length_c   1.000
_cell.angle_alpha   90.00
_cell.angle_beta   90.00
_cell.angle_gamma   90.00
#
_symmetry.space_group_name_H-M   'P 1'
#
loop_
_entity.id
_entity.type
_entity.pdbx_description
1 polymer ?
#
loop_
_entity_poly.entity_id
_entity_poly.type
_entity_poly.pdbx_seq_one_letter_code
_entity_poly.pdbx_strand_id
1 'polypeptide(L)'
;MTLDIADRATFERNVARFKAAGIELPRISDLADPPARLAEKARAIAEVDPDAPDPRNLFRVHWHNGADRRALVDVPDHLVVPPELTGIDAT
;
A
#
# COMPACT_ATOMS: atom_id res chain seq x y z
N MET A 1 18.14 7.21 -17.26
CA MET A 1 16.87 6.67 -17.80
C MET A 1 15.85 7.78 -17.73
N THR A 2 15.50 8.40 -18.86
CA THR A 2 14.51 9.48 -18.88
C THR A 2 13.13 8.82 -18.85
N LEU A 3 12.29 9.19 -17.88
CA LEU A 3 10.89 8.74 -17.84
C LEU A 3 10.16 9.33 -19.04
N ASP A 4 9.93 8.51 -20.07
CA ASP A 4 9.11 8.92 -21.20
C ASP A 4 7.63 8.82 -20.78
N ILE A 5 6.90 9.93 -20.92
CA ILE A 5 5.48 10.01 -20.60
C ILE A 5 4.75 10.04 -21.93
N ALA A 6 4.08 8.92 -22.23
CA ALA A 6 3.40 8.69 -23.50
C ALA A 6 2.36 9.77 -23.85
N ASP A 7 1.68 10.34 -22.83
CA ASP A 7 0.76 11.47 -23.01
C ASP A 7 0.92 12.49 -21.87
N ARG A 8 1.65 13.55 -22.17
CA ARG A 8 1.91 14.67 -21.26
C ARG A 8 0.62 15.39 -20.83
N ALA A 9 -0.27 15.65 -21.78
CA ALA A 9 -1.48 16.42 -21.52
C ALA A 9 -2.43 15.66 -20.59
N THR A 10 -2.56 14.34 -20.78
CA THR A 10 -3.34 13.49 -19.88
C THR A 10 -2.73 13.42 -18.49
N PHE A 11 -1.40 13.29 -18.40
CA PHE A 11 -0.70 13.33 -17.11
C PHE A 11 -0.97 14.63 -16.34
N GLU A 12 -0.82 15.79 -16.98
CA GLU A 12 -1.03 17.10 -16.33
C GLU A 12 -2.47 17.30 -15.87
N ARG A 13 -3.46 16.87 -16.67
CA ARG A 13 -4.88 16.91 -16.27
C ARG A 13 -5.15 16.05 -15.04
N ASN A 14 -4.55 14.86 -14.96
CA ASN A 14 -4.68 13.98 -13.81
C ASN A 14 -4.04 14.59 -12.56
N VAL A 15 -2.84 15.16 -12.68
CA VAL A 15 -2.18 15.87 -11.57
C VAL A 15 -3.05 17.00 -11.04
N ALA A 16 -3.60 17.84 -11.93
CA ALA A 16 -4.48 18.93 -11.55
C ALA A 16 -5.74 18.43 -10.84
N ARG A 17 -6.36 17.35 -11.33
CA ARG A 17 -7.55 16.74 -10.73
C ARG A 17 -7.26 16.18 -9.33
N PHE A 18 -6.14 15.48 -9.15
CA PHE A 18 -5.74 14.92 -7.86
C PHE A 18 -5.49 16.02 -6.84
N LYS A 19 -4.78 17.09 -7.25
CA LYS A 19 -4.56 18.26 -6.40
C LYS A 19 -5.86 18.94 -5.99
N ALA A 20 -6.79 19.15 -6.93
CA ALA A 20 -8.08 19.76 -6.65
C ALA A 20 -8.95 18.92 -5.69
N ALA A 21 -8.83 17.60 -5.77
CA ALA A 21 -9.55 16.66 -4.89
C ALA A 21 -8.81 16.36 -3.57
N GLY A 22 -7.61 16.93 -3.35
CA GLY A 22 -6.79 16.63 -2.16
C GLY A 22 -6.31 15.18 -2.09
N ILE A 23 -6.19 14.50 -3.23
CA ILE A 23 -5.79 13.09 -3.30
C ILE A 23 -4.27 13.00 -3.39
N GLU A 24 -3.69 12.26 -2.45
CA GLU A 24 -2.28 11.91 -2.42
C GLU A 24 -2.09 10.45 -2.84
N LEU A 25 -1.13 10.19 -3.72
CA LEU A 25 -0.75 8.84 -4.11
C LEU A 25 0.45 8.38 -3.30
N PRO A 26 0.48 7.12 -2.83
CA PRO A 26 1.70 6.53 -2.29
C PRO A 26 2.75 6.37 -3.39
N ARG A 27 4.03 6.44 -3.01
CA ARG A 27 5.09 5.95 -3.91
C ARG A 27 5.10 4.43 -3.85
N ILE A 28 5.41 3.81 -4.98
CA ILE A 28 5.59 2.34 -5.04
C ILE A 28 6.66 1.88 -4.04
N SER A 29 7.72 2.67 -3.83
CA SER A 29 8.76 2.37 -2.83
C SER A 29 8.24 2.34 -1.40
N ASP A 30 7.22 3.14 -1.09
CA ASP A 30 6.66 3.19 0.25
C ASP A 30 5.73 1.98 0.48
N LEU A 31 5.00 1.56 -0.56
CA LEU A 31 4.19 0.33 -0.54
C LEU A 31 5.03 -0.96 -0.51
N ALA A 32 6.27 -0.91 -1.02
CA ALA A 32 7.18 -2.04 -1.01
C ALA A 32 7.83 -2.29 0.36
N ASP A 33 7.94 -1.25 1.20
CA ASP A 33 8.40 -1.35 2.60
C ASP A 33 7.49 -0.53 3.54
N PRO A 34 6.23 -0.96 3.73
CA PRO A 34 5.24 -0.20 4.48
C PRO A 34 5.60 0.04 5.95
N PRO A 35 6.09 -0.95 6.73
CA PRO A 35 6.41 -0.73 8.14
C PRO A 35 7.42 0.39 8.34
N ALA A 36 8.46 0.45 7.51
CA ALA A 36 9.49 1.47 7.63
C ALA A 36 9.05 2.85 7.10
N ARG A 37 8.13 2.90 6.13
CA ARG A 37 7.84 4.13 5.36
C ARG A 37 6.46 4.73 5.59
N LEU A 38 5.50 3.95 6.10
CA LEU A 38 4.09 4.34 6.19
C LEU A 38 3.53 4.37 7.61
N ALA A 39 4.35 4.17 8.65
CA ALA A 39 3.88 4.19 10.05
C ALA A 39 3.09 5.45 10.43
N GLU A 40 3.56 6.64 10.04
CA GLU A 40 2.84 7.90 10.29
C GLU A 40 1.56 8.00 9.47
N LYS A 41 1.60 7.61 8.19
CA LYS A 41 0.42 7.64 7.32
C LYS A 41 -0.66 6.68 7.82
N ALA A 42 -0.29 5.48 8.25
CA ALA A 42 -1.21 4.49 8.83
C ALA A 42 -1.97 5.06 10.04
N ARG A 43 -1.27 5.79 10.93
CA ARG A 43 -1.91 6.50 12.05
C ARG A 43 -2.85 7.61 11.57
N ALA A 44 -2.43 8.39 10.57
CA ALA A 44 -3.24 9.49 10.03
C ALA A 44 -4.55 9.02 9.37
N ILE A 45 -4.64 7.76 8.94
CA ILE A 45 -5.81 7.19 8.26
C ILE A 45 -6.53 6.12 9.10
N ALA A 46 -6.20 6.00 10.39
CA ALA A 46 -6.74 4.95 11.26
C ALA A 46 -8.27 4.93 11.35
N GLU A 47 -8.90 6.11 11.32
CA GLU A 47 -10.36 6.31 11.37
C GLU A 47 -11.06 6.01 10.03
N VAL A 48 -10.32 5.87 8.93
CA VAL A 48 -10.90 5.59 7.62
C VAL A 48 -11.40 4.15 7.60
N ASP A 49 -12.62 3.94 7.10
CA ASP A 49 -13.13 2.60 6.82
C ASP A 49 -12.28 1.95 5.71
N PRO A 50 -11.60 0.83 5.99
CA PRO A 50 -10.73 0.17 5.01
C PRO A 50 -11.48 -0.39 3.79
N ASP A 51 -12.80 -0.58 3.88
CA ASP A 51 -13.63 -1.10 2.79
C ASP A 51 -14.35 0.00 1.99
N ALA A 52 -14.29 1.26 2.46
CA ALA A 52 -14.89 2.38 1.76
C ALA A 52 -14.06 2.82 0.54
N PRO A 53 -14.69 3.43 -0.48
CA PRO A 53 -14.01 3.99 -1.64
C PRO A 53 -13.32 5.34 -1.31
N ASP A 54 -12.50 5.35 -0.25
CA ASP A 54 -11.72 6.51 0.17
C ASP A 54 -10.30 6.46 -0.43
N PRO A 55 -9.81 7.52 -1.10
CA PRO A 55 -8.47 7.54 -1.68
C PRO A 55 -7.34 7.29 -0.68
N ARG A 56 -7.55 7.56 0.61
CA ARG A 56 -6.57 7.26 1.68
C ARG A 56 -6.30 5.76 1.79
N ASN A 57 -7.23 4.91 1.39
CA ASN A 57 -7.05 3.46 1.36
C ASN A 57 -6.04 3.00 0.29
N LEU A 58 -5.60 3.87 -0.64
CA LEU A 58 -4.51 3.55 -1.56
C LEU A 58 -3.19 3.26 -0.82
N PHE A 59 -3.01 3.82 0.38
CA PHE A 59 -1.85 3.52 1.24
C PHE A 59 -1.92 2.13 1.89
N ARG A 60 -3.05 1.43 1.80
CA ARG A 60 -3.24 0.05 2.29
C ARG A 60 -2.97 -0.99 1.20
N VAL A 61 -2.57 -0.60 -0.01
CA VAL A 61 -2.33 -1.53 -1.14
C VAL A 61 -0.96 -2.20 -0.98
N HIS A 62 -0.83 -3.03 0.05
CA HIS A 62 0.38 -3.78 0.41
C HIS A 62 0.04 -5.00 1.29
N TRP A 63 1.01 -5.90 1.53
CA TRP A 63 0.78 -7.13 2.30
C TRP A 63 0.79 -6.94 3.83
N HIS A 64 1.36 -5.85 4.33
CA HIS A 64 1.51 -5.58 5.77
C HIS A 64 0.25 -5.04 6.49
N ASN A 65 -0.95 -5.28 5.94
CA ASN A 65 -2.17 -4.97 6.68
C ASN A 65 -2.41 -6.08 7.71
N GLY A 66 -2.66 -5.73 8.96
CA GLY A 66 -3.02 -6.69 9.99
C GLY A 66 -4.37 -7.36 9.70
N ALA A 67 -4.68 -8.43 10.44
CA ALA A 67 -5.93 -9.19 10.30
C ALA A 67 -7.19 -8.34 10.53
N ASP A 68 -7.09 -7.25 11.30
CA ASP A 68 -8.16 -6.26 11.51
C ASP A 68 -8.35 -5.31 10.31
N ARG A 69 -7.51 -5.46 9.27
CA ARG A 69 -7.45 -4.65 8.05
C ARG A 69 -7.13 -3.17 8.29
N ARG A 70 -6.74 -2.82 9.52
CA ARG A 70 -6.49 -1.45 9.98
C ARG A 70 -5.06 -1.26 10.39
N ALA A 71 -4.52 -2.16 11.20
CA ALA A 71 -3.17 -2.13 11.71
C ALA A 71 -2.14 -2.30 10.60
N LEU A 72 -0.97 -1.69 10.80
CA LEU A 72 0.23 -1.90 10.02
C LEU A 72 1.14 -2.84 10.82
N VAL A 73 1.48 -4.00 10.26
CA VAL A 73 2.26 -5.05 10.95
C VAL A 73 3.64 -5.24 10.32
N ASP A 74 4.64 -5.59 11.11
CA ASP A 74 6.01 -5.77 10.63
C ASP A 74 6.17 -7.01 9.74
N VAL A 75 5.42 -8.07 10.02
CA VAL A 75 5.41 -9.31 9.24
C VAL A 75 4.00 -9.55 8.70
N PRO A 76 3.81 -9.69 7.37
CA PRO A 76 2.52 -10.02 6.80
C PRO A 76 1.98 -11.35 7.33
N ASP A 77 0.66 -11.51 7.30
CA ASP A 77 0.05 -12.81 7.54
C ASP A 77 0.61 -13.84 6.55
N HIS A 78 1.04 -14.97 7.10
CA HIS A 78 1.69 -16.05 6.36
C HIS A 78 1.27 -17.40 6.91
N LEU A 79 1.40 -18.43 6.08
CA LEU A 79 1.21 -19.82 6.46
C LEU A 79 2.56 -20.51 6.54
N VAL A 80 2.86 -21.14 7.67
CA VAL A 80 3.99 -22.05 7.79
C VAL A 80 3.53 -23.45 7.38
N VAL A 81 4.05 -23.95 6.26
CA VAL A 81 3.72 -25.28 5.76
C VAL A 81 4.68 -26.30 6.37
N PRO A 82 4.19 -27.34 7.06
CA PRO A 82 5.04 -28.28 7.75
C PRO A 82 5.71 -29.29 6.80
N PRO A 83 6.88 -29.85 7.15
CA PRO A 83 7.65 -30.76 6.29
C PRO A 83 6.90 -32.05 5.97
N GLU A 84 5.91 -32.45 6.76
CA GLU A 84 5.03 -33.58 6.45
C GLU A 84 4.25 -33.39 5.14
N LEU A 85 4.06 -32.15 4.68
CA LEU A 85 3.37 -31.81 3.43
C LEU A 85 4.31 -31.52 2.27
N THR A 86 5.53 -31.05 2.55
CA THR A 86 6.47 -30.54 1.53
C THR A 86 7.73 -31.38 1.37
N GLY A 87 8.06 -32.22 2.36
CA GLY A 87 9.30 -32.98 2.44
C GLY A 87 10.53 -32.18 2.88
N ILE A 88 10.39 -30.87 3.16
CA ILE A 88 11.46 -29.97 3.62
C ILE A 88 10.92 -28.93 4.62
N ASP A 89 11.77 -28.43 5.51
CA ASP A 89 11.41 -27.37 6.45
C ASP A 89 11.07 -26.06 5.71
N ALA A 90 10.08 -25.32 6.22
CA ALA A 90 9.80 -23.96 5.78
C ALA A 90 10.94 -23.03 6.22
N THR A 91 11.49 -22.28 5.27
CA THR A 91 12.57 -21.29 5.46
C THR A 91 12.08 -19.86 5.37
#